data_AF-A0A7C1H0S5-F1
#
_entry.id   AF-A0A7C1H0S5-F1
#
_cell.length_a   1.000
_cell.length_b   1.000
_cell.length_c   1.000
_cell.angle_alpha   90.00
_cell.angle_beta   90.00
_cell.angle_gamma   90.00
#
_symmetry.space_group_name_H-M   'P 1'
#
loop_
_entity.id
_entity.type
_entity.pdbx_description
1 polymer ?
#
loop_
_entity_poly.entity_id
_entity_poly.type
_entity_poly.pdbx_seq_one_letter_code
_entity_poly.pdbx_strand_id
1 'polypeptide(L)'
;MFIRVQQIRFEQLYGVFAMQKFIIKIILALLLIFTKVGYNQPDSTQVFYQYLSIEGNRRLRSAEIEKRLPTGSYTGQKLTRLIKSLLIQYRDQGLYFSQIDALVHSDTLKLSIEEGNTTRLAAIFLKVSDTELLHQLESLLDLRQKQDISQVIVRNIETVLSFLENSGYPFAKVFVDSLTLKADSINSTNWLSCHLTVDAGQTVVIDSIHVQGNELTRPHVVIRAARIKSGDIYNQLQISRIPKRLMKTGYFTHVSQPQIFIDKSGMGHLLIQVKEGNPNQFQAVIGYNPGITENQSGYVTGLIDVDFKNLLGSGRIAEARWQKKDQRSQVLRFRYLEPWIRGYPINTGFGFSQNIQDTSFVKRNWGLDLEFAFSDLFTIFTHLGRESVLPDSMAQLIYGLPKSRSWLIQLGFSYDTRDNLQNPLRGLYYSTMYEFGRKTISLLPASINAVDMTQTNFRRDRWEIDSEILLPTFRWQTIMLGFHAKKVRSGEKVASLADVYRFGGTGSMRGYREDEFIGEQVAWV
;
A
#
# COMPACT_ATOMS: atom_id res chain seq x y z
N MET A 1 -13.18 -49.85 -12.31
CA MET A 1 -11.74 -49.49 -12.30
C MET A 1 -11.65 -48.03 -11.90
N PHE A 2 -11.54 -47.75 -10.60
CA PHE A 2 -11.57 -46.40 -10.04
C PHE A 2 -10.14 -45.96 -9.68
N ILE A 3 -9.64 -44.92 -10.34
CA ILE A 3 -8.32 -44.35 -10.08
C ILE A 3 -8.46 -43.32 -8.95
N ARG A 4 -7.78 -43.62 -7.84
CA ARG A 4 -7.75 -42.87 -6.59
C ARG A 4 -6.72 -41.75 -6.74
N VAL A 5 -7.17 -40.50 -6.89
CA VAL A 5 -6.31 -39.32 -6.84
C VAL A 5 -5.95 -39.06 -5.37
N GLN A 6 -4.68 -39.28 -5.03
CA GLN A 6 -4.17 -38.93 -3.70
C GLN A 6 -4.13 -37.41 -3.55
N GLN A 7 -4.96 -36.94 -2.63
CA GLN A 7 -5.04 -35.59 -2.12
C GLN A 7 -3.76 -35.30 -1.32
N ILE A 8 -2.78 -34.62 -1.94
CA ILE A 8 -1.59 -34.12 -1.23
C ILE A 8 -2.02 -32.89 -0.42
N ARG A 9 -1.86 -32.99 0.90
CA ARG A 9 -2.25 -31.97 1.87
C ARG A 9 -1.60 -30.62 1.58
N PHE A 10 -2.46 -29.61 1.45
CA PHE A 10 -2.20 -28.19 1.59
C PHE A 10 -1.61 -27.89 2.98
N GLU A 11 -0.29 -27.84 3.15
CA GLU A 11 0.36 -27.19 4.32
C GLU A 11 1.75 -26.57 4.04
N GLN A 12 2.24 -26.53 2.80
CA GLN A 12 3.59 -25.99 2.51
C GLN A 12 3.65 -24.48 2.15
N LEU A 13 2.58 -23.70 2.36
CA LEU A 13 2.49 -22.31 1.87
C LEU A 13 2.69 -21.20 2.92
N TYR A 14 3.37 -21.48 4.03
CA TYR A 14 3.79 -20.47 5.02
C TYR A 14 5.32 -20.33 5.17
N GLY A 15 6.08 -20.68 4.12
CA GLY A 15 7.48 -21.09 4.17
C GLY A 15 8.57 -20.10 4.61
N VAL A 16 8.30 -18.79 4.74
CA VAL A 16 9.32 -17.83 5.18
C VAL A 16 9.07 -17.35 6.62
N PHE A 17 7.84 -16.94 6.93
CA PHE A 17 7.45 -16.56 8.29
C PHE A 17 7.33 -17.76 9.25
N ALA A 18 6.97 -18.96 8.75
CA ALA A 18 6.95 -20.17 9.58
C ALA A 18 8.36 -20.70 9.84
N MET A 19 9.28 -20.60 8.87
CA MET A 19 10.70 -20.92 9.05
C MET A 19 11.39 -19.97 10.01
N GLN A 20 11.12 -18.65 9.94
CA GLN A 20 11.57 -17.68 10.95
C GLN A 20 11.09 -18.05 12.35
N LYS A 21 9.79 -18.35 12.53
CA LYS A 21 9.27 -18.78 13.84
C LYS A 21 9.85 -20.13 14.29
N PHE A 22 10.24 -21.00 13.37
CA PHE A 22 10.82 -22.30 13.67
C PHE A 22 12.30 -22.20 14.05
N ILE A 23 13.10 -21.39 13.33
CA ILE A 23 14.51 -21.12 13.63
C ILE A 23 14.65 -20.30 14.91
N ILE A 24 13.80 -19.28 15.11
CA ILE A 24 13.70 -18.55 16.39
C ILE A 24 13.36 -19.50 17.53
N LYS A 25 12.40 -20.42 17.34
CA LYS A 25 12.08 -21.44 18.34
C LYS A 25 13.23 -22.41 18.58
N ILE A 26 14.02 -22.76 17.57
CA ILE A 26 15.18 -23.67 17.70
C ILE A 26 16.33 -22.97 18.42
N ILE A 27 16.65 -21.71 18.09
CA ILE A 27 17.69 -20.93 18.77
C ILE A 27 17.26 -20.60 20.21
N LEU A 28 15.98 -20.20 20.43
CA LEU A 28 15.43 -20.08 21.78
C LEU A 28 15.38 -21.42 22.51
N ALA A 29 15.11 -22.54 21.83
CA ALA A 29 15.10 -23.87 22.43
C ALA A 29 16.52 -24.32 22.82
N LEU A 30 17.51 -24.09 21.96
CA LEU A 30 18.93 -24.35 22.23
C LEU A 30 19.46 -23.47 23.39
N LEU A 31 19.00 -22.22 23.50
CA LEU A 31 19.26 -21.36 24.66
C LEU A 31 18.40 -21.73 25.90
N LEU A 32 17.26 -22.39 25.73
CA LEU A 32 16.45 -22.96 26.81
C LEU A 32 17.05 -24.26 27.38
N ILE A 33 17.92 -24.98 26.66
CA ILE A 33 18.61 -26.18 27.17
C ILE A 33 19.42 -25.86 28.44
N PHE A 34 19.88 -24.62 28.59
CA PHE A 34 20.65 -24.16 29.76
C PHE A 34 19.81 -23.63 30.92
N THR A 35 18.48 -23.57 30.77
CA THR A 35 17.56 -23.12 31.82
C THR A 35 16.76 -24.29 32.38
N LYS A 36 17.03 -24.66 33.62
CA LYS A 36 16.12 -25.50 34.41
C LYS A 36 15.05 -24.63 35.05
N VAL A 37 13.81 -25.11 34.99
CA VAL A 37 12.74 -24.68 35.89
C VAL A 37 12.43 -25.89 36.75
N GLY A 38 12.85 -25.87 38.01
CA GLY A 38 12.38 -26.82 39.00
C GLY A 38 10.98 -26.41 39.47
N TYR A 39 9.96 -27.21 39.15
CA TYR A 39 8.61 -27.04 39.69
C TYR A 39 8.09 -28.39 40.19
N ASN A 40 7.86 -28.48 41.51
CA ASN A 40 7.62 -29.75 42.21
C ASN A 40 6.12 -30.12 42.39
N GLN A 41 5.20 -29.58 41.59
CA GLN A 41 3.76 -29.91 41.69
C GLN A 41 3.12 -30.30 40.34
N PRO A 42 2.10 -31.20 40.32
CA PRO A 42 1.46 -31.69 39.09
C PRO A 42 0.77 -30.58 38.29
N ASP A 43 0.77 -30.68 36.95
CA ASP A 43 0.23 -29.65 36.05
C ASP A 43 -1.27 -29.31 36.26
N SER A 44 -2.04 -30.23 36.85
CA SER A 44 -3.48 -30.12 37.08
C SER A 44 -3.87 -29.59 38.46
N THR A 45 -2.91 -29.33 39.37
CA THR A 45 -3.25 -28.83 40.72
C THR A 45 -3.53 -27.33 40.69
N GLN A 46 -4.56 -26.91 41.42
CA GLN A 46 -4.71 -25.50 41.79
C GLN A 46 -3.72 -25.17 42.89
N VAL A 47 -3.02 -24.06 42.68
CA VAL A 47 -1.93 -23.57 43.51
C VAL A 47 -2.36 -22.20 44.00
N PHE A 48 -2.53 -22.08 45.31
CA PHE A 48 -2.87 -20.82 45.95
C PHE A 48 -1.68 -20.35 46.79
N TYR A 49 -1.33 -19.08 46.66
CA TYR A 49 -0.35 -18.45 47.55
C TYR A 49 -0.75 -16.99 47.82
N GLN A 50 -0.57 -16.59 49.09
CA GLN A 50 -0.86 -15.25 49.60
C GLN A 50 0.41 -14.42 49.78
N TYR A 51 1.56 -15.07 49.91
CA TYR A 51 2.86 -14.42 50.08
C TYR A 51 3.84 -14.86 49.00
N LEU A 52 4.63 -13.91 48.49
CA LEU A 52 5.71 -14.16 47.54
C LEU A 52 7.04 -13.89 48.25
N SER A 53 7.89 -14.92 48.35
CA SER A 53 9.25 -14.80 48.86
C SER A 53 10.21 -14.92 47.68
N ILE A 54 10.99 -13.88 47.42
CA ILE A 54 11.97 -13.82 46.34
C ILE A 54 13.36 -13.77 46.95
N GLU A 55 14.20 -14.72 46.56
CA GLU A 55 15.61 -14.78 46.95
C GLU A 55 16.50 -14.81 45.71
N GLY A 56 17.65 -14.13 45.78
CA GLY A 56 18.67 -14.17 44.73
C GLY A 56 18.51 -13.16 43.59
N ASN A 57 17.45 -12.34 43.59
CA ASN A 57 17.31 -11.23 42.65
C ASN A 57 18.24 -10.06 43.02
N ARG A 58 19.08 -9.63 42.08
CA ARG A 58 20.02 -8.51 42.22
C ARG A 58 19.81 -7.45 41.13
N ARG A 59 19.43 -7.87 39.93
CA ARG A 59 19.23 -7.00 38.75
C ARG A 59 17.78 -6.56 38.58
N LEU A 60 16.83 -7.48 38.75
CA LEU A 60 15.41 -7.13 38.77
C LEU A 60 14.96 -6.79 40.19
N ARG A 61 14.26 -5.67 40.34
CA ARG A 61 13.69 -5.27 41.64
C ARG A 61 12.54 -6.20 42.01
N SER A 62 12.40 -6.52 43.29
CA SER A 62 11.34 -7.43 43.78
C SER A 62 9.94 -6.95 43.37
N ALA A 63 9.69 -5.64 43.37
CA ALA A 63 8.42 -5.05 42.92
C ALA A 63 8.09 -5.34 41.44
N GLU A 64 9.09 -5.47 40.56
CA GLU A 64 8.87 -5.81 39.15
C GLU A 64 8.49 -7.29 38.98
N ILE A 65 9.07 -8.16 39.81
CA ILE A 65 8.79 -9.59 39.86
C ILE A 65 7.38 -9.82 40.44
N GLU A 66 7.04 -9.15 41.55
CA GLU A 66 5.72 -9.18 42.19
C GLU A 66 4.60 -8.74 41.24
N LYS A 67 4.83 -7.70 40.44
CA LYS A 67 3.86 -7.24 39.43
C LYS A 67 3.56 -8.30 38.36
N ARG A 68 4.54 -9.16 38.03
CA ARG A 68 4.40 -10.23 37.03
C ARG A 68 3.82 -11.52 37.62
N LEU A 69 4.01 -11.74 38.92
CA LEU A 69 3.51 -12.90 39.67
C LEU A 69 2.60 -12.44 40.83
N PRO A 70 1.44 -11.82 40.53
CA PRO A 70 0.54 -11.35 41.56
C PRO A 70 0.03 -12.50 42.41
N THR A 71 -0.21 -12.29 43.70
CA THR A 71 -0.73 -13.33 44.61
C THR A 71 -2.15 -13.74 44.23
N GLY A 72 -2.50 -15.01 44.46
CA GLY A 72 -3.80 -15.55 44.07
C GLY A 72 -3.79 -17.05 43.74
N SER A 73 -4.89 -17.52 43.15
CA SER A 73 -5.02 -18.92 42.71
C SER A 73 -4.65 -19.08 41.23
N TYR A 74 -3.74 -20.01 40.95
CA TYR A 74 -3.26 -20.34 39.62
C TYR A 74 -3.30 -21.84 39.40
N THR A 75 -3.57 -22.26 38.17
CA THR A 75 -3.27 -23.64 37.74
C THR A 75 -1.74 -23.78 37.57
N GLY A 76 -1.17 -24.95 37.88
CA GLY A 76 0.27 -25.23 37.70
C GLY A 76 0.81 -24.83 36.32
N GLN A 77 0.06 -25.09 35.25
CA GLN A 77 0.42 -24.64 33.89
C GLN A 77 0.49 -23.12 33.72
N LYS A 78 -0.45 -22.38 34.32
CA LYS A 78 -0.50 -20.91 34.25
C LYS A 78 0.67 -20.31 35.03
N LEU A 79 0.98 -20.85 36.21
CA LEU A 79 2.12 -20.44 37.01
C LEU A 79 3.45 -20.70 36.29
N THR A 80 3.60 -21.88 35.69
CA THR A 80 4.77 -22.23 34.87
C THR A 80 4.96 -21.27 33.70
N ARG A 81 3.87 -20.85 33.03
CA ARG A 81 3.93 -19.84 31.96
C ARG A 81 4.38 -18.48 32.48
N LEU A 82 3.92 -18.05 33.67
CA LEU A 82 4.33 -16.80 34.29
C LEU A 82 5.83 -16.83 34.67
N ILE A 83 6.31 -17.93 35.25
CA ILE A 83 7.73 -18.11 35.58
C ILE A 83 8.59 -18.11 34.31
N LYS A 84 8.15 -18.80 33.24
CA LYS A 84 8.82 -18.73 31.93
C LYS A 84 8.86 -17.30 31.36
N SER A 85 7.80 -16.51 31.56
CA SER A 85 7.80 -15.11 31.14
C SER A 85 8.77 -14.24 31.94
N LEU A 86 8.99 -14.56 33.22
CA LEU A 86 9.98 -13.89 34.06
C LEU A 86 11.42 -14.22 33.59
N LEU A 87 11.71 -15.48 33.23
CA LEU A 87 12.99 -15.85 32.61
C LEU A 87 13.25 -15.09 31.30
N ILE A 88 12.21 -14.84 30.49
CA ILE A 88 12.34 -14.02 29.27
C ILE A 88 12.74 -12.57 29.63
N GLN A 89 12.15 -11.99 30.67
CA GLN A 89 12.52 -10.64 31.12
C GLN A 89 13.98 -10.57 31.62
N TYR A 90 14.48 -11.61 32.26
CA TYR A 90 15.90 -11.71 32.61
C TYR A 90 16.81 -11.77 31.37
N ARG A 91 16.38 -12.45 30.31
CA ARG A 91 17.11 -12.52 29.02
C ARG A 91 17.14 -11.18 28.29
N ASP A 92 16.06 -10.40 28.35
CA ASP A 92 16.02 -9.04 27.80
C ASP A 92 17.09 -8.13 28.44
N GLN A 93 17.54 -8.46 29.66
CA GLN A 93 18.63 -7.77 30.37
C GLN A 93 20.02 -8.41 30.17
N GLY A 94 20.13 -9.43 29.31
CA GLY A 94 21.37 -10.14 29.01
C GLY A 94 21.70 -11.31 29.95
N LEU A 95 20.77 -11.74 30.81
CA LEU A 95 20.99 -12.81 31.79
C LEU A 95 20.48 -14.17 31.27
N TYR A 96 21.15 -14.72 30.26
CA TYR A 96 20.73 -15.95 29.56
C TYR A 96 20.87 -17.23 30.37
N PHE A 97 21.78 -17.24 31.36
CA PHE A 97 22.04 -18.38 32.23
C PHE A 97 21.26 -18.29 33.54
N SER A 98 20.20 -17.48 33.59
CA SER A 98 19.35 -17.36 34.75
C SER A 98 18.55 -18.65 35.00
N GLN A 99 18.47 -19.07 36.26
CA GLN A 99 17.68 -20.21 36.71
C GLN A 99 16.69 -19.74 37.76
N ILE A 100 15.48 -20.31 37.72
CA ILE A 100 14.43 -20.01 38.69
C ILE A 100 13.85 -21.33 39.18
N ASP A 101 14.06 -21.58 40.47
CA ASP A 101 13.43 -22.68 41.17
C ASP A 101 12.24 -22.14 41.97
N ALA A 102 11.08 -22.75 41.75
CA ALA A 102 9.83 -22.33 42.36
C ALA A 102 9.28 -23.44 43.25
N LEU A 103 9.17 -23.14 44.54
CA LEU A 103 8.62 -24.03 45.55
C LEU A 103 7.41 -23.39 46.22
N VAL A 104 6.27 -24.09 46.19
CA VAL A 104 5.07 -23.68 46.92
C VAL A 104 5.02 -24.45 48.22
N HIS A 105 4.97 -23.76 49.35
CA HIS A 105 4.83 -24.35 50.67
C HIS A 105 3.77 -23.60 51.48
N SER A 106 2.69 -24.28 51.84
CA SER A 106 1.50 -23.69 52.47
C SER A 106 0.95 -22.53 51.64
N ASP A 107 0.95 -21.30 52.16
CA ASP A 107 0.43 -20.10 51.48
C ASP A 107 1.54 -19.20 50.89
N THR A 108 2.79 -19.71 50.81
CA THR A 108 3.94 -18.94 50.31
C THR A 108 4.53 -19.58 49.05
N LEU A 109 4.66 -18.79 47.99
CA LEU A 109 5.48 -19.13 46.83
C LEU A 109 6.90 -18.62 47.05
N LYS A 110 7.86 -19.54 47.19
CA LYS A 110 9.28 -19.22 47.27
C LYS A 110 9.92 -19.34 45.89
N LEU A 111 10.51 -18.24 45.42
CA LEU A 111 11.29 -18.17 44.19
C LEU A 111 12.76 -18.00 44.55
N SER A 112 13.56 -19.02 44.24
CA SER A 112 15.02 -18.96 44.32
C SER A 112 15.56 -18.68 42.92
N ILE A 113 16.14 -17.49 42.73
CA ILE A 113 16.61 -17.00 41.43
C ILE A 113 18.14 -16.98 41.44
N GLU A 114 18.75 -17.73 40.54
CA GLU A 114 20.16 -17.59 40.21
C GLU A 114 20.28 -16.77 38.93
N GLU A 115 20.61 -15.49 39.02
CA GLU A 115 20.63 -14.61 37.82
C GLU A 115 21.76 -14.96 36.84
N GLY A 116 22.87 -15.51 37.34
CA GLY A 116 24.07 -15.80 36.56
C GLY A 116 24.82 -14.54 36.10
N ASN A 117 25.83 -14.72 35.24
CA ASN A 117 26.62 -13.63 34.69
C ASN A 117 25.91 -12.97 33.50
N THR A 118 26.08 -11.65 33.36
CA THR A 118 25.56 -10.93 32.19
C THR A 118 26.31 -11.36 30.94
N THR A 119 25.61 -11.76 29.89
CA THR A 119 26.20 -12.11 28.61
C THR A 119 26.06 -10.95 27.64
N ARG A 120 27.12 -10.66 26.88
CA ARG A 120 27.15 -9.65 25.82
C ARG A 120 27.64 -10.28 24.53
N LEU A 121 27.07 -9.83 23.41
CA LEU A 121 27.53 -10.25 22.08
C LEU A 121 28.86 -9.54 21.77
N ALA A 122 29.91 -10.33 21.56
CA ALA A 122 31.24 -9.85 21.21
C ALA A 122 31.34 -9.57 19.71
N ALA A 123 31.02 -10.59 18.89
CA ALA A 123 31.09 -10.51 17.44
C ALA A 123 30.19 -11.57 16.79
N ILE A 124 29.82 -11.31 15.54
CA ILE A 124 29.24 -12.30 14.63
C ILE A 124 30.28 -12.52 13.54
N PHE A 125 30.71 -13.76 13.37
CA PHE A 125 31.64 -14.18 12.33
C PHE A 125 30.87 -14.88 11.22
N LEU A 126 31.07 -14.43 9.98
CA LEU A 126 30.48 -15.06 8.81
C LEU A 126 31.52 -15.97 8.14
N LYS A 127 31.08 -17.16 7.75
CA LYS A 127 31.84 -18.07 6.91
C LYS A 127 31.11 -18.21 5.58
N VAL A 128 31.75 -17.75 4.52
CA VAL A 128 31.23 -17.75 3.15
C VAL A 128 32.33 -18.26 2.22
N SER A 129 31.96 -19.03 1.20
CA SER A 129 32.92 -19.53 0.20
C SER A 129 33.50 -18.44 -0.69
N ASP A 130 32.73 -17.38 -0.97
CA ASP A 130 33.13 -16.24 -1.79
C ASP A 130 33.62 -15.08 -0.92
N THR A 131 34.86 -14.65 -1.15
CA THR A 131 35.54 -13.58 -0.39
C THR A 131 34.98 -12.18 -0.67
N GLU A 132 34.54 -11.91 -1.90
CA GLU A 132 33.94 -10.61 -2.23
C GLU A 132 32.57 -10.47 -1.57
N LEU A 133 31.78 -11.55 -1.63
CA LEU A 133 30.48 -11.62 -0.97
C LEU A 133 30.61 -11.50 0.56
N LEU A 134 31.64 -12.11 1.15
CA LEU A 134 31.93 -11.98 2.58
C LEU A 134 32.08 -10.51 3.01
N HIS A 135 32.91 -9.73 2.31
CA HIS A 135 33.12 -8.31 2.64
C HIS A 135 31.84 -7.49 2.54
N GLN A 136 31.00 -7.76 1.52
CA GLN A 136 29.70 -7.12 1.38
C GLN A 136 28.79 -7.45 2.57
N LEU A 137 28.70 -8.72 2.97
CA LEU A 137 27.86 -9.13 4.09
C LEU A 137 28.35 -8.61 5.45
N GLU A 138 29.66 -8.59 5.69
CA GLU A 138 30.24 -8.07 6.93
C GLU A 138 29.91 -6.59 7.12
N SER A 139 29.87 -5.80 6.04
CA SER A 139 29.50 -4.38 6.08
C SER A 139 28.05 -4.12 6.51
N LEU A 140 27.18 -5.13 6.39
CA LEU A 140 25.75 -5.04 6.74
C LEU A 140 25.47 -5.40 8.20
N LEU A 141 26.44 -6.00 8.90
CA LEU A 141 26.23 -6.47 10.27
C LEU A 141 26.12 -5.30 11.25
N ASP A 142 25.06 -5.32 12.05
CA ASP A 142 24.77 -4.32 13.06
C ASP A 142 24.80 -4.97 14.45
N LEU A 143 25.81 -4.62 15.24
CA LEU A 143 26.06 -5.17 16.58
C LEU A 143 25.58 -4.25 17.71
N ARG A 144 24.63 -3.34 17.45
CA ARG A 144 24.09 -2.42 18.47
C ARG A 144 23.63 -3.18 19.74
N GLN A 145 24.36 -2.98 20.85
CA GLN A 145 24.24 -3.74 22.10
C GLN A 145 23.05 -3.37 23.02
N LYS A 146 22.10 -2.54 22.55
CA LYS A 146 20.94 -2.12 23.37
C LYS A 146 19.76 -3.10 23.32
N GLN A 147 19.88 -4.18 22.55
CA GLN A 147 18.82 -5.17 22.31
C GLN A 147 19.24 -6.55 22.81
N ASP A 148 18.27 -7.44 23.03
CA ASP A 148 18.49 -8.86 23.33
C ASP A 148 19.37 -9.49 22.23
N ILE A 149 20.44 -10.17 22.63
CA ILE A 149 21.39 -10.87 21.73
C ILE A 149 20.69 -11.76 20.71
N SER A 150 19.64 -12.48 21.13
CA SER A 150 18.88 -13.35 20.23
C SER A 150 18.19 -12.55 19.12
N GLN A 151 17.64 -11.38 19.44
CA GLN A 151 17.04 -10.47 18.47
C GLN A 151 18.10 -9.87 17.55
N VAL A 152 19.28 -9.52 18.08
CA VAL A 152 20.41 -9.02 17.29
C VAL A 152 20.88 -10.08 16.29
N ILE A 153 21.08 -11.33 16.71
CA ILE A 153 21.50 -12.42 15.82
C ILE A 153 20.46 -12.67 14.73
N VAL A 154 19.18 -12.80 15.10
CA VAL A 154 18.07 -13.04 14.15
C VAL A 154 17.98 -11.92 13.13
N ARG A 155 18.03 -10.66 13.57
CA ARG A 155 17.98 -9.49 12.68
C ARG A 155 19.15 -9.47 11.70
N ASN A 156 20.36 -9.80 12.15
CA ASN A 156 21.52 -9.88 11.27
C ASN A 156 21.38 -11.02 10.25
N ILE A 157 20.92 -12.20 10.67
CA ILE A 157 20.61 -13.32 9.76
C ILE A 157 19.57 -12.89 8.70
N GLU A 158 18.49 -12.22 9.11
CA GLU A 158 17.48 -11.70 8.20
C GLU A 158 18.03 -10.65 7.23
N THR A 159 18.96 -9.82 7.69
CA THR A 159 19.61 -8.78 6.88
C THR A 159 20.51 -9.40 5.81
N VAL A 160 21.29 -10.42 6.19
CA VAL A 160 22.13 -11.22 5.28
C VAL A 160 21.27 -11.95 4.24
N LEU A 161 20.23 -12.68 4.68
CA LEU A 161 19.31 -13.37 3.78
C LEU A 161 18.61 -12.40 2.83
N SER A 162 18.09 -11.28 3.35
CA SER A 162 17.42 -10.27 2.52
C SER A 162 18.38 -9.67 1.49
N PHE A 163 19.64 -9.43 1.83
CA PHE A 163 20.62 -8.95 0.87
C PHE A 163 20.87 -9.97 -0.25
N LEU A 164 21.09 -11.24 0.11
CA LEU A 164 21.31 -12.34 -0.84
C LEU A 164 20.11 -12.54 -1.78
N GLU A 165 18.90 -12.62 -1.22
CA GLU A 165 17.65 -12.77 -1.97
C GLU A 165 17.38 -11.59 -2.92
N ASN A 166 17.82 -10.38 -2.57
CA ASN A 166 17.71 -9.21 -3.42
C ASN A 166 18.86 -9.08 -4.44
N SER A 167 19.90 -9.89 -4.31
CA SER A 167 21.09 -9.89 -5.16
C SER A 167 21.16 -11.10 -6.10
N GLY A 168 20.07 -11.87 -6.22
CA GLY A 168 19.99 -13.00 -7.15
C GLY A 168 20.00 -14.39 -6.53
N TYR A 169 20.04 -14.52 -5.20
CA TYR A 169 20.18 -15.80 -4.49
C TYR A 169 18.88 -16.21 -3.76
N PRO A 170 17.84 -16.69 -4.46
CA PRO A 170 16.54 -17.02 -3.87
C PRO A 170 16.55 -18.17 -2.85
N PHE A 171 17.56 -19.05 -2.90
CA PHE A 171 17.64 -20.25 -2.07
C PHE A 171 18.77 -20.18 -1.04
N ALA A 172 19.25 -18.97 -0.74
CA ALA A 172 20.29 -18.75 0.26
C ALA A 172 19.87 -19.29 1.63
N LYS A 173 20.84 -19.83 2.36
CA LYS A 173 20.65 -20.39 3.71
C LYS A 173 21.73 -19.86 4.63
N VAL A 174 21.34 -19.60 5.87
CA VAL A 174 22.27 -19.23 6.94
C VAL A 174 22.10 -20.23 8.08
N PHE A 175 23.20 -20.84 8.48
CA PHE A 175 23.26 -21.81 9.57
C PHE A 175 24.04 -21.23 10.73
N VAL A 176 23.59 -21.51 11.95
CA VAL A 176 24.37 -21.23 13.16
C VAL A 176 25.29 -22.43 13.38
N ASP A 177 26.58 -22.26 13.11
CA ASP A 177 27.55 -23.35 13.26
C ASP A 177 27.89 -23.60 14.72
N SER A 178 28.23 -22.52 15.42
CA SER A 178 28.61 -22.59 16.82
C SER A 178 28.41 -21.27 17.55
N LEU A 179 28.22 -21.39 18.85
CA LEU A 179 28.17 -20.28 19.80
C LEU A 179 29.34 -20.48 20.78
N THR A 180 30.31 -19.58 20.75
CA THR A 180 31.48 -19.64 21.62
C THR A 180 31.31 -18.65 22.76
N LEU A 181 31.43 -19.14 23.99
CA LEU A 181 31.31 -18.31 25.19
C LEU A 181 32.67 -18.17 25.86
N LYS A 182 33.11 -16.93 26.04
CA LYS A 182 34.32 -16.59 26.78
C LYS A 182 33.93 -15.86 28.05
N ALA A 183 34.13 -16.51 29.20
CA ALA A 183 33.89 -15.89 30.49
C ALA A 183 35.02 -14.87 30.78
N ASP A 184 34.63 -13.63 31.10
CA ASP A 184 35.52 -12.67 31.74
C ASP A 184 35.27 -12.73 33.25
N SER A 185 36.12 -13.52 33.93
CA SER A 185 36.04 -13.74 35.38
C SER A 185 36.26 -12.46 36.20
N ILE A 186 36.84 -11.40 35.61
CA ILE A 186 37.14 -10.15 36.32
C ILE A 186 35.88 -9.27 36.40
N ASN A 187 35.14 -9.16 35.30
CA ASN A 187 33.96 -8.27 35.20
C ASN A 187 32.61 -8.99 35.34
N SER A 188 32.61 -10.29 35.70
CA SER A 188 31.40 -11.13 35.76
C SER A 188 30.54 -11.02 34.48
N THR A 189 31.21 -10.87 33.33
CA THR A 189 30.59 -10.68 32.02
C THR A 189 31.01 -11.82 31.11
N ASN A 190 30.04 -12.49 30.48
CA ASN A 190 30.32 -13.51 29.49
C ASN A 190 30.27 -12.88 28.09
N TRP A 191 31.28 -13.12 27.28
CA TRP A 191 31.33 -12.66 25.90
C TRP A 191 30.92 -13.80 24.98
N LEU A 192 29.84 -13.63 24.24
CA LEU A 192 29.34 -14.60 23.27
C LEU A 192 29.80 -14.20 21.87
N SER A 193 30.43 -15.11 21.14
CA SER A 193 30.65 -14.96 19.70
C SER A 193 29.81 -15.97 18.94
N CYS A 194 29.20 -15.52 17.84
CA CYS A 194 28.34 -16.34 17.01
C CYS A 194 29.03 -16.60 15.67
N HIS A 195 29.18 -17.88 15.30
CA HIS A 195 29.71 -18.26 13.99
C HIS A 195 28.57 -18.72 13.10
N LEU A 196 28.40 -18.05 11.97
CA LEU A 196 27.37 -18.33 10.98
C LEU A 196 28.02 -18.83 9.69
N THR A 197 27.57 -19.98 9.16
CA THR A 197 27.88 -20.37 7.78
C THR A 197 26.77 -19.88 6.86
N VAL A 198 27.16 -19.20 5.79
CA VAL A 198 26.26 -18.72 4.75
C VAL A 198 26.48 -19.56 3.50
N ASP A 199 25.44 -20.27 3.08
CA ASP A 199 25.34 -20.91 1.78
C ASP A 199 24.50 -20.01 0.88
N ALA A 200 25.15 -19.24 0.01
CA ALA A 200 24.44 -18.36 -0.92
C ALA A 200 23.66 -19.16 -1.98
N GLY A 201 24.05 -20.40 -2.27
CA GLY A 201 23.50 -21.15 -3.39
C GLY A 201 23.86 -20.53 -4.76
N GLN A 202 23.10 -20.89 -5.78
CA GLN A 202 23.30 -20.38 -7.15
C GLN A 202 22.50 -19.09 -7.38
N THR A 203 23.07 -18.20 -8.20
CA THR A 203 22.33 -17.07 -8.72
C THR A 203 21.27 -17.54 -9.71
N VAL A 204 20.09 -16.93 -9.67
CA VAL A 204 18.96 -17.28 -10.53
C VAL A 204 18.63 -16.11 -11.44
N VAL A 205 18.64 -16.37 -12.75
CA VAL A 205 18.13 -15.48 -13.79
C VAL A 205 16.75 -15.95 -14.20
N ILE A 206 15.80 -15.03 -14.30
CA ILE A 206 14.42 -15.34 -14.70
C ILE A 206 14.41 -15.55 -16.21
N ASP A 207 14.18 -16.78 -16.66
CA ASP A 207 14.07 -17.13 -18.07
C ASP A 207 12.65 -16.91 -18.60
N SER A 208 11.65 -17.40 -17.87
CA SER A 208 10.26 -17.36 -18.32
C SER A 208 9.30 -16.97 -17.20
N ILE A 209 8.19 -16.36 -17.60
CA ILE A 209 7.14 -15.91 -16.69
C ILE A 209 5.82 -16.50 -17.16
N HIS A 210 5.23 -17.35 -16.33
CA HIS A 210 3.97 -18.02 -16.58
C HIS A 210 2.88 -17.35 -15.75
N VAL A 211 1.77 -17.04 -16.41
CA VAL A 211 0.59 -16.46 -15.76
C VAL A 211 -0.53 -17.47 -15.80
N GLN A 212 -1.19 -17.67 -14.66
CA GLN A 212 -2.29 -18.62 -14.52
C GLN A 212 -3.51 -17.95 -13.88
N GLY A 213 -4.70 -18.29 -14.38
CA GLY A 213 -5.98 -17.76 -13.89
C GLY A 213 -6.41 -16.45 -14.57
N ASN A 214 -5.71 -16.04 -15.62
CA ASN A 214 -6.11 -14.95 -16.52
C ASN A 214 -6.95 -15.52 -17.69
N GLU A 215 -8.27 -15.40 -17.62
CA GLU A 215 -9.20 -15.92 -18.64
C GLU A 215 -9.40 -14.91 -19.78
N LEU A 216 -9.64 -13.64 -19.43
CA LEU A 216 -9.85 -12.55 -20.38
C LEU A 216 -8.60 -11.71 -20.57
N THR A 217 -7.87 -11.41 -19.49
CA THR A 217 -6.68 -10.57 -19.53
C THR A 217 -5.55 -11.31 -20.21
N ARG A 218 -4.90 -10.66 -21.18
CA ARG A 218 -3.83 -11.28 -21.94
C ARG A 218 -2.58 -11.43 -21.04
N PRO A 219 -1.82 -12.54 -21.14
CA PRO A 219 -0.66 -12.77 -20.27
C PRO A 219 0.36 -11.63 -20.25
N HIS A 220 0.65 -11.03 -21.42
CA HIS A 220 1.60 -9.92 -21.52
C HIS A 220 1.17 -8.67 -20.73
N VAL A 221 -0.15 -8.47 -20.51
CA VAL A 221 -0.68 -7.36 -19.71
C VAL A 221 -0.33 -7.56 -18.23
N VAL A 222 -0.40 -8.80 -17.76
CA VAL A 222 -0.02 -9.17 -16.40
C VAL A 222 1.49 -9.03 -16.21
N ILE A 223 2.28 -9.54 -17.17
CA ILE A 223 3.74 -9.49 -17.12
C ILE A 223 4.25 -8.04 -17.09
N ARG A 224 3.77 -7.17 -18.00
CA ARG A 224 4.18 -5.76 -18.00
C ARG A 224 3.75 -5.04 -16.72
N ALA A 225 2.54 -5.31 -16.20
CA ALA A 225 2.06 -4.71 -14.96
C ALA A 225 2.85 -5.19 -13.72
N ALA A 226 3.39 -6.41 -13.75
CA ALA A 226 4.30 -6.92 -12.72
C ALA A 226 5.66 -6.19 -12.72
N ARG A 227 6.03 -5.51 -13.82
CA ARG A 227 7.31 -4.82 -14.04
C ARG A 227 8.52 -5.75 -13.93
N ILE A 228 8.41 -6.94 -14.50
CA ILE A 228 9.47 -7.94 -14.53
C ILE A 228 9.57 -8.51 -15.94
N LYS A 229 10.79 -8.81 -16.39
CA LYS A 229 11.06 -9.33 -17.74
C LYS A 229 11.97 -10.54 -17.69
N SER A 230 11.93 -11.34 -18.75
CA SER A 230 12.91 -12.38 -19.00
C SER A 230 14.31 -11.77 -19.08
N GLY A 231 15.30 -12.44 -18.49
CA GLY A 231 16.68 -11.99 -18.32
C GLY A 231 16.94 -11.18 -17.05
N ASP A 232 15.92 -10.83 -16.26
CA ASP A 232 16.14 -10.16 -14.97
C ASP A 232 16.78 -11.12 -13.96
N ILE A 233 17.75 -10.62 -13.19
CA ILE A 233 18.28 -11.34 -12.02
C ILE A 233 17.20 -11.36 -10.93
N TYR A 234 17.05 -12.50 -10.26
CA TYR A 234 16.09 -12.66 -9.18
C TYR A 234 16.24 -11.56 -8.12
N ASN A 235 15.12 -10.92 -7.76
CA ASN A 235 15.07 -9.95 -6.68
C ASN A 235 13.78 -10.12 -5.88
N GLN A 236 13.92 -10.59 -4.63
CA GLN A 236 12.77 -10.88 -3.76
C GLN A 236 11.89 -9.65 -3.50
N LEU A 237 12.48 -8.48 -3.34
CA LEU A 237 11.75 -7.24 -3.11
C LEU A 237 10.91 -6.82 -4.33
N GLN A 238 11.40 -7.04 -5.56
CA GLN A 238 10.61 -6.80 -6.76
C GLN A 238 9.47 -7.81 -6.91
N ILE A 239 9.74 -9.09 -6.67
CA ILE A 239 8.76 -10.18 -6.79
C ILE A 239 7.65 -10.04 -5.75
N SER A 240 8.00 -9.72 -4.51
CA SER A 240 7.03 -9.51 -3.43
C SER A 240 6.11 -8.31 -3.61
N ARG A 241 6.46 -7.37 -4.49
CA ARG A 241 5.60 -6.23 -4.85
C ARG A 241 4.60 -6.55 -5.97
N ILE A 242 4.79 -7.65 -6.71
CA ILE A 242 3.92 -8.04 -7.84
C ILE A 242 2.44 -8.10 -7.43
N PRO A 243 2.05 -8.76 -6.32
CA PRO A 243 0.64 -8.79 -5.91
C PRO A 243 0.04 -7.40 -5.72
N LYS A 244 0.78 -6.50 -5.07
CA LYS A 244 0.31 -5.11 -4.84
C LYS A 244 0.16 -4.35 -6.17
N ARG A 245 1.11 -4.49 -7.09
CA ARG A 245 1.05 -3.85 -8.42
C ARG A 245 -0.14 -4.34 -9.24
N LEU A 246 -0.34 -5.65 -9.27
CA LEU A 246 -1.43 -6.27 -10.03
C LEU A 246 -2.79 -5.94 -9.42
N MET A 247 -2.94 -5.95 -8.09
CA MET A 247 -4.17 -5.53 -7.43
C MET A 247 -4.51 -4.05 -7.72
N LYS A 248 -3.50 -3.17 -7.79
CA LYS A 248 -3.67 -1.76 -8.17
C LYS A 248 -4.17 -1.55 -9.61
N THR A 249 -4.12 -2.54 -10.49
CA THR A 249 -4.71 -2.40 -11.83
C THR A 249 -6.24 -2.44 -11.80
N GLY A 250 -6.83 -3.00 -10.73
CA GLY A 250 -8.27 -3.25 -10.64
C GLY A 250 -8.78 -4.44 -11.47
N TYR A 251 -7.90 -5.15 -12.21
CA TYR A 251 -8.29 -6.28 -13.05
C TYR A 251 -8.52 -7.57 -12.25
N PHE A 252 -7.88 -7.68 -11.09
CA PHE A 252 -7.83 -8.90 -10.29
C PHE A 252 -8.49 -8.69 -8.94
N THR A 253 -9.22 -9.71 -8.48
CA THR A 253 -9.78 -9.76 -7.12
C THR A 253 -8.79 -10.37 -6.13
N HIS A 254 -7.88 -11.22 -6.61
CA HIS A 254 -6.82 -11.81 -5.81
C HIS A 254 -5.59 -12.09 -6.66
N VAL A 255 -4.41 -11.92 -6.05
CA VAL A 255 -3.13 -12.27 -6.64
C VAL A 255 -2.30 -12.97 -5.57
N SER A 256 -1.87 -14.19 -5.84
CA SER A 256 -1.06 -14.96 -4.92
C SER A 256 0.41 -14.51 -4.98
N GLN A 257 1.17 -14.79 -3.92
CA GLN A 257 2.60 -14.53 -3.92
C GLN A 257 3.25 -15.35 -5.06
N PRO A 258 4.02 -14.73 -5.98
CA PRO A 258 4.64 -15.45 -7.08
C PRO A 258 5.61 -16.52 -6.57
N GLN A 259 5.73 -17.60 -7.34
CA GLN A 259 6.61 -18.73 -7.04
C GLN A 259 7.70 -18.82 -8.10
N ILE A 260 8.93 -19.13 -7.68
CA ILE A 260 10.08 -19.34 -8.57
C ILE A 260 10.44 -20.84 -8.55
N PHE A 261 10.62 -21.41 -9.73
CA PHE A 261 11.12 -22.78 -9.91
C PHE A 261 12.45 -22.73 -10.67
N ILE A 262 13.43 -23.54 -10.27
CA ILE A 262 14.66 -23.70 -11.04
C ILE A 262 14.55 -24.97 -11.88
N ASP A 263 14.89 -24.87 -13.16
CA ASP A 263 15.04 -26.04 -14.02
C ASP A 263 16.39 -26.75 -13.82
N LYS A 264 16.69 -27.73 -14.67
CA LYS A 264 17.98 -28.45 -14.64
C LYS A 264 19.16 -27.60 -15.12
N SER A 265 18.91 -26.49 -15.82
CA SER A 265 19.94 -25.61 -16.37
C SER A 265 20.35 -24.50 -15.39
N GLY A 266 19.65 -24.37 -14.26
CA GLY A 266 19.88 -23.30 -13.27
C GLY A 266 19.04 -22.05 -13.54
N MET A 267 18.16 -22.07 -14.55
CA MET A 267 17.32 -20.96 -14.94
C MET A 267 16.01 -20.94 -14.15
N GLY A 268 15.54 -19.73 -13.84
CA GLY A 268 14.34 -19.48 -13.04
C GLY A 268 13.07 -19.34 -13.88
N HIS A 269 12.01 -20.04 -13.50
CA HIS A 269 10.67 -19.93 -14.07
C HIS A 269 9.73 -19.33 -13.02
N LEU A 270 9.20 -18.13 -13.29
CA LEU A 270 8.30 -17.42 -12.38
C LEU A 270 6.84 -17.76 -12.69
N LEU A 271 6.10 -18.21 -11.69
CA LEU A 271 4.66 -18.46 -11.79
C LEU A 271 3.88 -17.37 -11.04
N ILE A 272 3.01 -16.67 -11.77
CA ILE A 272 2.10 -15.65 -11.24
C ILE A 272 0.68 -16.19 -11.33
N GLN A 273 0.07 -16.44 -10.18
CA GLN A 273 -1.32 -16.91 -10.09
C GLN A 273 -2.24 -15.75 -9.72
N VAL A 274 -3.27 -15.54 -10.55
CA VAL A 274 -4.23 -14.46 -10.40
C VAL A 274 -5.67 -15.00 -10.42
N LYS A 275 -6.58 -14.25 -9.83
CA LYS A 275 -8.03 -14.43 -9.99
C LYS A 275 -8.61 -13.15 -10.57
N GLU A 276 -9.11 -13.24 -11.80
CA GLU A 276 -9.74 -12.10 -12.46
C GLU A 276 -11.00 -11.63 -11.74
N GLY A 277 -11.21 -10.31 -11.77
CA GLY A 277 -12.48 -9.68 -11.43
C GLY A 277 -13.26 -9.30 -12.68
N ASN A 278 -14.40 -8.63 -12.48
CA ASN A 278 -15.09 -7.94 -13.55
C ASN A 278 -14.81 -6.43 -13.44
N PRO A 279 -13.76 -5.91 -14.09
CA PRO A 279 -13.39 -4.50 -13.96
C PRO A 279 -14.25 -3.58 -14.84
N ASN A 280 -15.12 -4.15 -15.69
CA ASN A 280 -15.93 -3.41 -16.64
C ASN A 280 -17.32 -3.13 -16.07
N GLN A 281 -17.85 -1.93 -16.31
CA GLN A 281 -19.12 -1.47 -15.77
C GLN A 281 -19.99 -0.88 -16.88
N PHE A 282 -21.27 -1.23 -16.86
CA PHE A 282 -22.29 -0.66 -17.74
C PHE A 282 -23.50 -0.28 -16.88
N GLN A 283 -23.94 0.96 -16.99
CA GLN A 283 -25.11 1.47 -16.29
C GLN A 283 -25.97 2.27 -17.27
N ALA A 284 -27.28 2.04 -17.22
CA ALA A 284 -28.24 2.79 -18.02
C ALA A 284 -29.50 3.09 -17.19
N VAL A 285 -29.96 4.33 -17.26
CA VAL A 285 -31.20 4.82 -16.65
C VAL A 285 -31.87 5.72 -17.67
N ILE A 286 -33.16 5.52 -17.90
CA ILE A 286 -33.96 6.34 -18.82
C ILE A 286 -35.22 6.77 -18.09
N GLY A 287 -35.54 8.06 -18.17
CA GLY A 287 -36.75 8.66 -17.62
C GLY A 287 -37.49 9.44 -18.71
N TYR A 288 -38.81 9.46 -18.63
CA TYR A 288 -39.63 10.31 -19.48
C TYR A 288 -40.42 11.27 -18.60
N ASN A 289 -40.25 12.57 -18.85
CA ASN A 289 -40.98 13.62 -18.18
C ASN A 289 -42.09 14.10 -19.12
N PRO A 290 -43.37 13.81 -18.83
CA PRO A 290 -44.48 14.31 -19.66
C PRO A 290 -44.57 15.83 -19.57
N GLY A 291 -45.08 16.45 -20.62
CA GLY A 291 -45.40 17.88 -20.61
C GLY A 291 -46.50 18.17 -19.60
N ILE A 292 -46.37 19.29 -18.89
CA ILE A 292 -47.33 19.70 -17.85
C ILE A 292 -48.52 20.44 -18.46
N THR A 293 -48.37 20.98 -19.67
CA THR A 293 -49.39 21.77 -20.39
C THR A 293 -49.64 21.18 -21.76
N GLU A 294 -50.85 21.37 -22.32
CA GLU A 294 -51.24 20.84 -23.66
C GLU A 294 -50.25 21.21 -24.79
N ASN A 295 -49.57 22.35 -24.70
CA ASN A 295 -48.60 22.82 -25.69
C ASN A 295 -47.13 22.43 -25.39
N GLN A 296 -46.86 21.68 -24.33
CA GLN A 296 -45.50 21.24 -23.99
C GLN A 296 -45.31 19.77 -24.36
N SER A 297 -44.40 19.48 -25.30
CA SER A 297 -43.95 18.11 -25.54
C SER A 297 -43.16 17.60 -24.32
N GLY A 298 -43.41 16.35 -23.90
CA GLY A 298 -42.55 15.71 -22.91
C GLY A 298 -41.11 15.54 -23.40
N TYR A 299 -40.19 15.25 -22.49
CA TYR A 299 -38.78 15.07 -22.81
C TYR A 299 -38.17 13.87 -22.09
N VAL A 300 -37.16 13.27 -22.70
CA VAL A 300 -36.39 12.16 -22.14
C VAL A 300 -35.21 12.70 -21.33
N THR A 301 -35.03 12.10 -20.16
CA THR A 301 -33.86 12.22 -19.28
C THR A 301 -33.20 10.85 -19.15
N GLY A 302 -31.95 10.83 -18.70
CA GLY A 302 -31.27 9.55 -18.49
C GLY A 302 -29.77 9.66 -18.28
N LEU A 303 -29.18 8.50 -18.08
CA LEU A 303 -27.76 8.26 -17.94
C LEU A 303 -27.43 6.97 -18.70
N ILE A 304 -26.40 7.00 -19.53
CA ILE A 304 -25.72 5.82 -20.05
C ILE A 304 -24.26 6.02 -19.68
N ASP A 305 -23.71 5.13 -18.86
CA ASP A 305 -22.32 5.15 -18.40
C ASP A 305 -21.67 3.80 -18.70
N VAL A 306 -20.63 3.82 -19.52
CA VAL A 306 -19.87 2.64 -19.95
C VAL A 306 -18.42 2.87 -19.58
N ASP A 307 -17.88 2.00 -18.74
CA ASP A 307 -16.52 2.07 -18.23
C ASP A 307 -15.84 0.70 -18.42
N PHE A 308 -15.11 0.56 -19.53
CA PHE A 308 -14.25 -0.59 -19.76
C PHE A 308 -12.85 -0.29 -19.25
N LYS A 309 -12.47 -0.84 -18.09
CA LYS A 309 -11.11 -0.67 -17.52
C LYS A 309 -10.08 -1.64 -18.10
N ASN A 310 -10.54 -2.72 -18.74
CA ASN A 310 -9.70 -3.72 -19.39
C ASN A 310 -10.35 -4.20 -20.69
N LEU A 311 -10.50 -3.29 -21.65
CA LEU A 311 -11.15 -3.57 -22.93
C LEU A 311 -10.46 -4.75 -23.64
N LEU A 312 -11.23 -5.81 -23.90
CA LEU A 312 -10.76 -7.04 -24.58
C LEU A 312 -9.49 -7.66 -23.98
N GLY A 313 -9.29 -7.48 -22.67
CA GLY A 313 -8.15 -8.05 -21.95
C GLY A 313 -6.80 -7.41 -22.25
N SER A 314 -6.76 -6.25 -22.93
CA SER A 314 -5.52 -5.59 -23.33
C SER A 314 -5.05 -4.49 -22.38
N GLY A 315 -5.74 -4.29 -21.26
CA GLY A 315 -5.57 -3.20 -20.29
C GLY A 315 -6.03 -1.82 -20.79
N ARG A 316 -6.54 -1.72 -22.03
CA ARG A 316 -7.04 -0.47 -22.60
C ARG A 316 -8.25 0.01 -21.82
N ILE A 317 -8.30 1.31 -21.57
CA ILE A 317 -9.44 1.95 -20.90
C ILE A 317 -10.29 2.63 -21.97
N ALA A 318 -11.58 2.35 -21.98
CA ALA A 318 -12.55 3.02 -22.83
C ALA A 318 -13.77 3.41 -22.01
N GLU A 319 -13.99 4.71 -21.88
CA GLU A 319 -15.07 5.29 -21.09
C GLU A 319 -15.98 6.09 -22.02
N ALA A 320 -17.29 5.91 -21.89
CA ALA A 320 -18.30 6.66 -22.60
C ALA A 320 -19.45 6.98 -21.65
N ARG A 321 -19.76 8.26 -21.48
CA ARG A 321 -20.86 8.71 -20.64
C ARG A 321 -21.73 9.70 -21.37
N TRP A 322 -23.02 9.44 -21.35
CA TRP A 322 -24.06 10.39 -21.75
C TRP A 322 -25.00 10.56 -20.56
N GLN A 323 -25.30 11.81 -20.20
CA GLN A 323 -26.23 12.12 -19.13
C GLN A 323 -27.05 13.34 -19.51
N LYS A 324 -28.36 13.26 -19.28
CA LYS A 324 -29.30 14.36 -19.46
C LYS A 324 -30.22 14.41 -18.25
N LYS A 325 -29.94 15.33 -17.30
CA LYS A 325 -30.69 15.42 -16.03
C LYS A 325 -32.07 16.07 -16.22
N ASP A 326 -32.16 17.01 -17.16
CA ASP A 326 -33.37 17.77 -17.49
C ASP A 326 -33.39 18.12 -19.00
N GLN A 327 -34.34 18.95 -19.42
CA GLN A 327 -34.51 19.32 -20.82
C GLN A 327 -33.34 20.15 -21.38
N ARG A 328 -32.62 20.88 -20.53
CA ARG A 328 -31.66 21.94 -20.89
C ARG A 328 -30.21 21.62 -20.54
N SER A 329 -29.97 20.57 -19.77
CA SER A 329 -28.64 20.13 -19.34
C SER A 329 -28.23 18.79 -19.94
N GLN A 330 -27.01 18.72 -20.47
CA GLN A 330 -26.45 17.51 -21.06
C GLN A 330 -24.95 17.40 -20.83
N VAL A 331 -24.50 16.24 -20.35
CA VAL A 331 -23.09 15.87 -20.26
C VAL A 331 -22.81 14.73 -21.23
N LEU A 332 -21.75 14.89 -22.03
CA LEU A 332 -21.21 13.86 -22.90
C LEU A 332 -19.71 13.74 -22.62
N ARG A 333 -19.21 12.54 -22.38
CA ARG A 333 -17.78 12.27 -22.18
C ARG A 333 -17.38 11.02 -22.94
N PHE A 334 -16.23 11.08 -23.59
CA PHE A 334 -15.55 9.94 -24.16
C PHE A 334 -14.09 10.00 -23.77
N ARG A 335 -13.52 8.87 -23.35
CA ARG A 335 -12.10 8.76 -23.06
C ARG A 335 -11.59 7.42 -23.53
N TYR A 336 -10.43 7.44 -24.17
CA TYR A 336 -9.70 6.24 -24.54
C TYR A 336 -8.27 6.37 -24.03
N LEU A 337 -7.77 5.34 -23.35
CA LEU A 337 -6.40 5.28 -22.85
C LEU A 337 -5.71 4.01 -23.38
N GLU A 338 -4.62 4.20 -24.10
CA GLU A 338 -3.67 3.15 -24.47
C GLU A 338 -2.58 3.07 -23.39
N PRO A 339 -2.54 1.98 -22.61
CA PRO A 339 -1.50 1.79 -21.62
C PRO A 339 -0.24 1.19 -22.26
N TRP A 340 0.91 1.53 -21.68
CA TRP A 340 2.22 1.01 -22.10
C TRP A 340 2.55 1.20 -23.59
N ILE A 341 2.51 2.45 -24.08
CA ILE A 341 2.79 2.72 -25.49
C ILE A 341 4.18 2.24 -25.89
N ARG A 342 4.24 1.41 -26.94
CA ARG A 342 5.48 0.76 -27.43
C ARG A 342 6.25 -0.02 -26.35
N GLY A 343 5.57 -0.51 -25.33
CA GLY A 343 6.18 -1.30 -24.25
C GLY A 343 6.87 -0.48 -23.15
N TYR A 344 6.89 0.85 -23.25
CA TYR A 344 7.35 1.72 -22.17
C TYR A 344 6.22 1.96 -21.16
N PRO A 345 6.50 2.17 -19.86
CA PRO A 345 5.47 2.40 -18.82
C PRO A 345 4.86 3.82 -18.90
N ILE A 346 4.48 4.23 -20.11
CA ILE A 346 3.82 5.49 -20.44
C ILE A 346 2.44 5.14 -20.99
N ASN A 347 1.39 5.68 -20.37
CA ASN A 347 0.03 5.60 -20.91
C ASN A 347 -0.24 6.88 -21.70
N THR A 348 -1.00 6.77 -22.78
CA THR A 348 -1.49 7.94 -23.51
C THR A 348 -2.96 7.78 -23.82
N GLY A 349 -3.69 8.89 -23.88
CA GLY A 349 -5.10 8.85 -24.15
C GLY A 349 -5.60 10.04 -24.93
N PHE A 350 -6.81 9.88 -25.44
CA PHE A 350 -7.58 10.96 -26.03
C PHE A 350 -8.90 11.07 -25.28
N GLY A 351 -9.28 12.31 -24.97
CA GLY A 351 -10.51 12.64 -24.26
C GLY A 351 -11.33 13.70 -24.99
N PHE A 352 -12.64 13.53 -24.94
CA PHE A 352 -13.62 14.53 -25.33
C PHE A 352 -14.64 14.70 -24.22
N SER A 353 -14.99 15.94 -23.90
CA SER A 353 -16.16 16.23 -23.08
C SER A 353 -16.96 17.40 -23.63
N GLN A 354 -18.28 17.31 -23.47
CA GLN A 354 -19.22 18.39 -23.71
C GLN A 354 -20.14 18.51 -22.50
N ASN A 355 -20.27 19.73 -21.98
CA ASN A 355 -21.23 20.07 -20.94
C ASN A 355 -22.12 21.22 -21.44
N ILE A 356 -23.43 20.96 -21.51
CA ILE A 356 -24.47 21.96 -21.77
C ILE A 356 -25.08 22.29 -20.41
N GLN A 357 -24.95 23.55 -19.98
CA GLN A 357 -25.41 23.99 -18.68
C GLN A 357 -26.68 24.83 -18.82
N ASP A 358 -27.85 24.29 -18.49
CA ASP A 358 -29.11 25.02 -18.26
C ASP A 358 -29.30 26.29 -19.13
N THR A 359 -29.10 26.20 -20.46
CA THR A 359 -29.13 27.33 -21.43
C THR A 359 -28.11 28.47 -21.25
N SER A 360 -27.18 28.37 -20.31
CA SER A 360 -26.11 29.35 -20.11
C SER A 360 -25.02 29.24 -21.18
N PHE A 361 -24.41 28.07 -21.32
CA PHE A 361 -23.35 27.85 -22.29
C PHE A 361 -23.16 26.37 -22.62
N VAL A 362 -22.53 26.13 -23.77
CA VAL A 362 -21.99 24.85 -24.17
C VAL A 362 -20.48 24.91 -24.03
N LYS A 363 -19.93 24.08 -23.15
CA LYS A 363 -18.49 23.91 -22.95
C LYS A 363 -18.04 22.62 -23.61
N ARG A 364 -17.00 22.68 -24.44
CA ARG A 364 -16.39 21.51 -25.06
C ARG A 364 -14.90 21.48 -24.74
N ASN A 365 -14.38 20.31 -24.39
CA ASN A 365 -12.95 20.07 -24.20
C ASN A 365 -12.52 18.87 -25.04
N TRP A 366 -11.41 19.05 -25.75
CA TRP A 366 -10.68 18.01 -26.46
C TRP A 366 -9.30 17.93 -25.82
N GLY A 367 -8.81 16.73 -25.50
CA GLY A 367 -7.49 16.63 -24.91
C GLY A 367 -6.77 15.34 -25.20
N LEU A 368 -5.46 15.42 -25.03
CA LEU A 368 -4.51 14.33 -25.07
C LEU A 368 -3.93 14.16 -23.67
N ASP A 369 -4.05 12.94 -23.14
CA ASP A 369 -3.51 12.56 -21.85
C ASP A 369 -2.16 11.85 -22.04
N LEU A 370 -1.20 12.15 -21.18
CA LEU A 370 0.04 11.38 -21.02
C LEU A 370 0.24 11.12 -19.53
N GLU A 371 0.52 9.87 -19.18
CA GLU A 371 0.69 9.44 -17.79
C GLU A 371 1.93 8.55 -17.67
N PHE A 372 2.81 8.86 -16.72
CA PHE A 372 4.04 8.13 -16.47
C PHE A 372 4.13 7.72 -15.00
N ALA A 373 3.97 6.43 -14.74
CA ALA A 373 4.08 5.85 -13.41
C ALA A 373 5.52 5.36 -13.16
N PHE A 374 6.42 6.25 -12.76
CA PHE A 374 7.85 5.90 -12.58
C PHE A 374 8.11 5.00 -11.37
N SER A 375 7.15 4.87 -10.45
CA SER A 375 7.23 3.92 -9.34
C SER A 375 5.87 3.28 -9.05
N ASP A 376 5.79 2.46 -8.01
CA ASP A 376 4.54 1.83 -7.56
C ASP A 376 3.61 2.80 -6.82
N LEU A 377 4.11 4.00 -6.48
CA LEU A 377 3.41 4.98 -5.63
C LEU A 377 3.22 6.33 -6.32
N PHE A 378 4.14 6.71 -7.20
CA PHE A 378 4.19 8.02 -7.81
C PHE A 378 3.86 7.97 -9.30
N THR A 379 3.00 8.90 -9.72
CA THR A 379 2.64 9.12 -11.12
C THR A 379 2.75 10.60 -11.46
N ILE A 380 3.34 10.90 -12.61
CA ILE A 380 3.29 12.22 -13.23
C ILE A 380 2.34 12.13 -14.41
N PHE A 381 1.44 13.08 -14.55
CA PHE A 381 0.50 13.12 -15.66
C PHE A 381 0.44 14.52 -16.26
N THR A 382 0.14 14.58 -17.55
CA THR A 382 -0.09 15.83 -18.26
C THR A 382 -1.29 15.69 -19.18
N HIS A 383 -2.05 16.78 -19.28
CA HIS A 383 -3.19 16.88 -20.17
C HIS A 383 -3.00 18.11 -21.06
N LEU A 384 -2.94 17.88 -22.36
CA LEU A 384 -2.85 18.92 -23.38
C LEU A 384 -4.20 19.04 -24.02
N GLY A 385 -4.82 20.22 -23.94
CA GLY A 385 -6.19 20.35 -24.37
C GLY A 385 -6.54 21.66 -25.05
N ARG A 386 -7.73 21.63 -25.63
CA ARG A 386 -8.41 22.77 -26.22
C ARG A 386 -9.83 22.82 -25.70
N GLU A 387 -10.13 23.92 -25.03
CA GLU A 387 -11.44 24.20 -24.49
C GLU A 387 -12.14 25.27 -25.36
N SER A 388 -13.45 25.14 -25.54
CA SER A 388 -14.28 26.19 -26.14
C SER A 388 -15.55 26.37 -25.35
N VAL A 389 -15.93 27.62 -25.12
CA VAL A 389 -17.19 28.01 -24.47
C VAL A 389 -18.03 28.80 -25.46
N LEU A 390 -19.21 28.29 -25.74
CA LEU A 390 -20.21 28.89 -26.61
C LEU A 390 -21.45 29.26 -25.78
N PRO A 391 -21.58 30.52 -25.35
CA PRO A 391 -22.73 30.99 -24.59
C PRO A 391 -23.96 31.17 -25.48
N ASP A 392 -25.14 30.96 -24.91
CA ASP A 392 -26.41 31.29 -25.57
C ASP A 392 -26.62 32.81 -25.65
N SER A 393 -27.52 33.27 -26.51
CA SER A 393 -27.80 34.68 -26.77
C SER A 393 -28.23 35.42 -25.50
N MET A 394 -29.09 34.80 -24.68
CA MET A 394 -29.51 35.38 -23.40
C MET A 394 -28.38 35.43 -22.38
N ALA A 395 -27.51 34.42 -22.36
CA ALA A 395 -26.36 34.40 -21.45
C ALA A 395 -25.29 35.43 -21.83
N GLN A 396 -25.09 35.67 -23.13
CA GLN A 396 -24.24 36.76 -23.62
C GLN A 396 -24.77 38.12 -23.17
N LEU A 397 -26.09 38.32 -23.19
CA LEU A 397 -26.72 39.59 -22.83
C LEU A 397 -26.76 39.81 -21.31
N ILE A 398 -27.20 38.81 -20.53
CA ILE A 398 -27.42 38.94 -19.07
C ILE A 398 -26.10 38.85 -18.30
N TYR A 399 -25.24 37.90 -18.65
CA TYR A 399 -24.01 37.60 -17.91
C TYR A 399 -22.76 38.17 -18.57
N GLY A 400 -22.88 38.86 -19.71
CA GLY A 400 -21.74 39.37 -20.46
C GLY A 400 -20.75 38.27 -20.86
N LEU A 401 -21.21 37.02 -21.02
CA LEU A 401 -20.33 35.87 -21.23
C LEU A 401 -19.88 35.84 -22.69
N PRO A 402 -18.59 36.05 -23.03
CA PRO A 402 -18.15 36.04 -24.41
C PRO A 402 -17.93 34.61 -24.91
N LYS A 403 -18.03 34.42 -26.24
CA LYS A 403 -17.49 33.21 -26.88
C LYS A 403 -15.99 33.14 -26.59
N SER A 404 -15.51 31.98 -26.15
CA SER A 404 -14.09 31.82 -25.83
C SER A 404 -13.50 30.51 -26.30
N ARG A 405 -12.20 30.54 -26.53
CA ARG A 405 -11.38 29.39 -26.88
C ARG A 405 -10.09 29.44 -26.06
N SER A 406 -9.75 28.32 -25.44
CA SER A 406 -8.55 28.22 -24.62
C SER A 406 -7.68 27.06 -25.09
N TRP A 407 -6.37 27.29 -25.13
CA TRP A 407 -5.38 26.21 -25.13
C TRP A 407 -4.91 26.00 -23.70
N LEU A 408 -4.80 24.75 -23.27
CA LEU A 408 -4.47 24.40 -21.90
C LEU A 408 -3.42 23.29 -21.84
N ILE A 409 -2.50 23.44 -20.90
CA ILE A 409 -1.48 22.47 -20.53
C ILE A 409 -1.63 22.25 -19.03
N GLN A 410 -1.96 21.05 -18.63
CA GLN A 410 -2.05 20.65 -17.23
C GLN A 410 -0.86 19.77 -16.90
N LEU A 411 -0.22 20.05 -15.77
CA LEU A 411 0.83 19.23 -15.19
C LEU A 411 0.33 18.76 -13.83
N GLY A 412 0.42 17.46 -13.59
CA GLY A 412 -0.06 16.85 -12.37
C GLY A 412 0.91 15.82 -11.81
N PHE A 413 0.80 15.65 -10.51
CA PHE A 413 1.56 14.68 -9.74
C PHE A 413 0.62 14.00 -8.75
N SER A 414 0.71 12.68 -8.66
CA SER A 414 -0.03 11.91 -7.67
C SER A 414 0.87 10.94 -6.91
N TYR A 415 0.50 10.73 -5.65
CA TYR A 415 1.10 9.80 -4.72
C TYR A 415 0.00 8.94 -4.10
N ASP A 416 0.04 7.63 -4.36
CA ASP A 416 -1.00 6.69 -3.91
C ASP A 416 -0.40 5.48 -3.18
N THR A 417 -0.67 5.41 -1.88
CA THR A 417 -0.27 4.30 -1.00
C THR A 417 -1.43 3.41 -0.58
N ARG A 418 -2.65 3.68 -1.06
CA ARG A 418 -3.86 2.93 -0.71
C ARG A 418 -3.70 1.44 -1.00
N ASP A 419 -4.32 0.63 -0.16
CA ASP A 419 -4.26 -0.83 -0.25
C ASP A 419 -5.20 -1.41 -1.31
N ASN A 420 -6.34 -0.76 -1.54
CA ASN A 420 -7.31 -1.11 -2.59
C ASN A 420 -7.86 0.17 -3.25
N LEU A 421 -8.10 0.15 -4.55
CA LEU A 421 -8.62 1.32 -5.28
C LEU A 421 -10.13 1.54 -5.10
N GLN A 422 -10.92 0.48 -4.94
CA GLN A 422 -12.37 0.57 -4.86
C GLN A 422 -12.88 0.70 -3.42
N ASN A 423 -12.24 -0.02 -2.49
CA ASN A 423 -12.60 0.00 -1.07
C ASN A 423 -11.34 0.08 -0.20
N PRO A 424 -10.66 1.25 -0.18
CA PRO A 424 -9.44 1.44 0.60
C PRO A 424 -9.75 1.37 2.10
N LEU A 425 -8.91 0.67 2.86
CA LEU A 425 -9.00 0.60 4.33
C LEU A 425 -7.84 1.33 5.01
N ARG A 426 -6.74 1.55 4.29
CA ARG A 426 -5.59 2.28 4.81
C ARG A 426 -4.81 2.97 3.70
N GLY A 427 -4.07 4.00 4.08
CA GLY A 427 -3.10 4.66 3.21
C GLY A 427 -3.46 6.11 2.96
N LEU A 428 -2.70 6.72 2.07
CA LEU A 428 -2.79 8.11 1.66
C LEU A 428 -2.88 8.17 0.14
N TYR A 429 -3.83 8.96 -0.34
CA TYR A 429 -3.86 9.47 -1.71
C TYR A 429 -3.62 10.98 -1.68
N TYR A 430 -2.69 11.44 -2.49
CA TYR A 430 -2.41 12.86 -2.68
C TYR A 430 -2.29 13.13 -4.18
N SER A 431 -2.94 14.18 -4.66
CA SER A 431 -2.85 14.64 -6.03
C SER A 431 -2.78 16.16 -6.06
N THR A 432 -1.91 16.70 -6.89
CA THR A 432 -1.82 18.12 -7.17
C THR A 432 -1.74 18.33 -8.67
N MET A 433 -2.43 19.35 -9.16
CA MET A 433 -2.50 19.70 -10.56
C MET A 433 -2.36 21.21 -10.74
N TYR A 434 -1.60 21.60 -11.74
CA TYR A 434 -1.47 22.96 -12.21
C TYR A 434 -1.83 23.02 -13.71
N GLU A 435 -2.85 23.81 -14.06
CA GLU A 435 -3.19 24.18 -15.44
C GLU A 435 -2.60 25.53 -15.79
N PHE A 436 -1.89 25.60 -16.91
CA PHE A 436 -1.55 26.83 -17.63
C PHE A 436 -2.45 26.94 -18.86
N GLY A 437 -3.17 28.05 -18.97
CA GLY A 437 -4.14 28.29 -20.04
C GLY A 437 -3.94 29.62 -20.72
N ARG A 438 -4.09 29.66 -22.04
CA ARG A 438 -4.23 30.89 -22.83
C ARG A 438 -5.62 30.91 -23.43
N LYS A 439 -6.43 31.86 -22.97
CA LYS A 439 -7.82 32.06 -23.37
C LYS A 439 -7.92 33.26 -24.33
N THR A 440 -8.63 33.06 -25.43
CA THR A 440 -9.01 34.11 -26.36
C THR A 440 -10.52 34.26 -26.33
N ILE A 441 -11.00 35.48 -26.14
CA ILE A 441 -12.42 35.83 -26.13
C ILE A 441 -12.79 36.60 -27.40
N SER A 442 -14.03 36.43 -27.85
CA SER A 442 -14.60 37.25 -28.93
C SER A 442 -15.07 38.58 -28.36
N LEU A 443 -14.96 39.65 -29.15
CA LEU A 443 -15.54 40.95 -28.81
C LEU A 443 -17.07 40.83 -28.76
N LEU A 444 -17.66 41.30 -27.68
CA LEU A 444 -19.11 41.45 -27.56
C LEU A 444 -19.56 42.69 -28.38
N PRO A 445 -20.79 42.70 -28.93
CA PRO A 445 -21.35 43.85 -29.63
C PRO A 445 -21.34 45.11 -28.75
N ALA A 446 -21.13 46.29 -29.36
CA ALA A 446 -21.08 47.58 -28.66
C ALA A 446 -22.36 47.90 -27.85
N SER A 447 -23.50 47.29 -28.22
CA SER A 447 -24.78 47.40 -27.49
C SER A 447 -24.80 46.69 -26.13
N ILE A 448 -23.83 45.81 -25.87
CA ILE A 448 -23.72 45.01 -24.64
C ILE A 448 -22.52 45.47 -23.78
N ASN A 449 -21.53 46.12 -24.39
CA ASN A 449 -20.32 46.58 -23.72
C ASN A 449 -20.45 48.02 -23.18
N ALA A 450 -20.59 48.17 -21.86
CA ALA A 450 -20.36 49.45 -21.16
C ALA A 450 -18.87 49.73 -20.90
N VAL A 451 -17.98 48.81 -21.28
CA VAL A 451 -16.52 48.87 -21.05
C VAL A 451 -15.80 48.48 -22.33
N ASP A 452 -14.92 49.34 -22.83
CA ASP A 452 -14.04 49.08 -23.97
C ASP A 452 -13.11 47.89 -23.67
N MET A 453 -13.56 46.68 -24.00
CA MET A 453 -12.73 45.48 -23.96
C MET A 453 -11.83 45.45 -25.20
N THR A 454 -10.68 46.12 -25.13
CA THR A 454 -9.66 46.06 -26.19
C THR A 454 -8.81 44.79 -26.10
N GLN A 455 -8.69 44.21 -24.91
CA GLN A 455 -7.91 42.99 -24.69
C GLN A 455 -8.76 41.74 -24.91
N THR A 456 -8.37 40.91 -25.88
CA THR A 456 -9.04 39.65 -26.23
C THR A 456 -8.29 38.40 -25.77
N ASN A 457 -7.05 38.55 -25.32
CA ASN A 457 -6.18 37.45 -24.92
C ASN A 457 -5.84 37.53 -23.43
N PHE A 458 -6.14 36.46 -22.72
CA PHE A 458 -5.96 36.34 -21.29
C PHE A 458 -5.19 35.08 -20.94
N ARG A 459 -4.36 35.19 -19.90
CA ARG A 459 -3.78 34.03 -19.23
C ARG A 459 -4.78 33.53 -18.18
N ARG A 460 -4.93 32.22 -18.07
CA ARG A 460 -5.72 31.55 -17.04
C ARG A 460 -4.87 30.46 -16.41
N ASP A 461 -4.72 30.48 -15.09
CA ASP A 461 -4.04 29.42 -14.36
C ASP A 461 -5.05 28.75 -13.40
N ARG A 462 -5.00 27.42 -13.24
CA ARG A 462 -5.83 26.69 -12.26
C ARG A 462 -5.01 25.74 -11.42
N TRP A 463 -5.24 25.71 -10.12
CA TRP A 463 -4.57 24.81 -9.18
C TRP A 463 -5.62 23.94 -8.51
N GLU A 464 -5.35 22.64 -8.43
CA GLU A 464 -6.19 21.68 -7.73
C GLU A 464 -5.31 20.82 -6.82
N ILE A 465 -5.77 20.60 -5.59
CA ILE A 465 -5.13 19.77 -4.59
C ILE A 465 -6.21 18.87 -4.00
N ASP A 466 -5.96 17.57 -4.01
CA ASP A 466 -6.80 16.54 -3.41
C ASP A 466 -5.93 15.67 -2.50
N SER A 467 -6.35 15.49 -1.26
CA SER A 467 -5.65 14.67 -0.27
C SER A 467 -6.64 13.86 0.54
N GLU A 468 -6.44 12.55 0.60
CA GLU A 468 -7.28 11.62 1.35
C GLU A 468 -6.41 10.72 2.21
N ILE A 469 -6.63 10.71 3.52
CA ILE A 469 -5.92 9.87 4.47
C ILE A 469 -6.90 8.88 5.08
N LEU A 470 -6.59 7.60 4.99
CA LEU A 470 -7.34 6.50 5.59
C LEU A 470 -6.54 5.88 6.73
N LEU A 471 -7.10 6.01 7.93
CA LEU A 471 -6.52 5.56 9.19
C LEU A 471 -7.36 4.41 9.75
N PRO A 472 -6.89 3.15 9.67
CA PRO A 472 -7.57 2.04 10.32
C PRO A 472 -7.45 2.20 11.85
N THR A 473 -8.57 2.22 12.56
CA THR A 473 -8.60 2.36 14.03
C THR A 473 -8.75 1.01 14.71
N PHE A 474 -9.78 0.24 14.31
CA PHE A 474 -10.04 -1.13 14.78
C PHE A 474 -10.15 -2.07 13.58
N ARG A 475 -10.26 -3.38 13.85
CA ARG A 475 -10.30 -4.42 12.80
C ARG A 475 -11.41 -4.23 11.75
N TRP A 476 -12.46 -3.46 12.06
CA TRP A 476 -13.65 -3.25 11.23
C TRP A 476 -14.02 -1.77 11.07
N GLN A 477 -13.10 -0.85 11.42
CA GLN A 477 -13.33 0.59 11.36
C GLN A 477 -12.17 1.31 10.70
N THR A 478 -12.50 2.31 9.88
CA THR A 478 -11.53 3.18 9.20
C THR A 478 -12.05 4.60 9.24
N ILE A 479 -11.18 5.53 9.65
CA ILE A 479 -11.45 6.97 9.56
C ILE A 479 -10.84 7.47 8.26
N MET A 480 -11.64 8.15 7.45
CA MET A 480 -11.20 8.84 6.24
C MET A 480 -11.23 10.35 6.50
N LEU A 481 -10.11 11.03 6.25
CA LEU A 481 -10.00 12.49 6.28
C LEU A 481 -9.68 12.97 4.86
N GLY A 482 -10.56 13.80 4.30
CA GLY A 482 -10.39 14.43 2.99
C GLY A 482 -9.96 15.89 3.13
N PHE A 483 -9.20 16.39 2.16
CA PHE A 483 -8.96 17.82 1.98
C PHE A 483 -8.89 18.09 0.49
N HIS A 484 -9.71 19.03 0.04
CA HIS A 484 -9.82 19.40 -1.36
C HIS A 484 -9.72 20.92 -1.47
N ALA A 485 -8.89 21.40 -2.39
CA ALA A 485 -8.72 22.82 -2.63
C ALA A 485 -8.57 23.10 -4.13
N LYS A 486 -9.29 24.10 -4.64
CA LYS A 486 -9.24 24.52 -6.04
C LYS A 486 -9.17 26.02 -6.15
N LYS A 487 -8.35 26.51 -7.08
CA LYS A 487 -8.15 27.93 -7.32
C LYS A 487 -8.02 28.21 -8.80
N VAL A 488 -8.76 29.18 -9.30
CA VAL A 488 -8.58 29.74 -10.64
C VAL A 488 -8.06 31.17 -10.51
N ARG A 489 -7.11 31.53 -11.38
CA ARG A 489 -6.63 32.89 -11.56
C ARG A 489 -6.78 33.24 -13.03
N SER A 490 -7.60 34.24 -13.34
CA SER A 490 -7.73 34.77 -14.70
C SER A 490 -7.07 36.14 -14.80
N GLY A 491 -6.54 36.46 -15.98
CA GLY A 491 -6.15 37.82 -16.35
C GLY A 491 -7.34 38.71 -16.71
N GLU A 492 -8.55 38.14 -16.82
CA GLU A 492 -9.79 38.91 -16.93
C GLU A 492 -10.07 39.68 -15.63
N LYS A 493 -10.71 40.86 -15.71
CA LYS A 493 -11.06 41.65 -14.52
C LYS A 493 -11.98 40.89 -13.55
N VAL A 494 -12.83 40.03 -14.09
CA VAL A 494 -13.70 39.11 -13.36
C VAL A 494 -13.63 37.77 -14.09
N ALA A 495 -13.40 36.66 -13.38
CA ALA A 495 -13.38 35.36 -14.03
C ALA A 495 -14.77 35.05 -14.62
N SER A 496 -14.82 34.59 -15.87
CA SER A 496 -16.10 34.28 -16.50
C SER A 496 -16.79 33.12 -15.78
N LEU A 497 -18.13 33.11 -15.79
CA LEU A 497 -18.94 32.07 -15.14
C LEU A 497 -18.62 30.64 -15.61
N ALA A 498 -18.05 30.49 -16.81
CA ALA A 498 -17.61 29.20 -17.35
C ALA A 498 -16.25 28.72 -16.81
N ASP A 499 -15.52 29.59 -16.12
CA ASP A 499 -14.17 29.33 -15.61
C ASP A 499 -14.10 29.02 -14.13
N VAL A 500 -15.05 29.53 -13.34
CA VAL A 500 -15.16 29.32 -11.89
C VAL A 500 -15.52 27.87 -11.56
N TYR A 501 -15.14 27.44 -10.35
CA TYR A 501 -15.47 26.11 -9.86
C TYR A 501 -16.89 26.08 -9.31
N ARG A 502 -17.61 25.00 -9.61
CA ARG A 502 -18.90 24.67 -9.00
C ARG A 502 -18.69 23.54 -8.00
N PHE A 503 -19.37 23.62 -6.85
CA PHE A 503 -19.33 22.60 -5.81
C PHE A 503 -20.63 22.57 -5.01
N GLY A 504 -20.82 21.54 -4.20
CA GLY A 504 -22.09 21.16 -3.57
C GLY A 504 -22.59 19.82 -4.11
N GLY A 505 -23.26 19.04 -3.26
CA GLY A 505 -23.83 17.75 -3.63
C GLY A 505 -22.94 16.55 -3.29
N THR A 506 -23.10 15.47 -4.03
CA THR A 506 -22.54 14.16 -3.62
C THR A 506 -21.03 14.04 -3.78
N GLY A 507 -20.47 14.71 -4.79
CA GLY A 507 -19.04 14.66 -5.11
C GLY A 507 -18.17 15.71 -4.41
N SER A 508 -18.75 16.56 -3.57
CA SER A 508 -18.01 17.58 -2.81
C SER A 508 -18.65 17.80 -1.44
N MET A 509 -19.53 18.78 -1.30
CA MET A 509 -20.17 19.13 -0.03
C MET A 509 -21.56 18.53 0.09
N ARG A 510 -21.67 17.37 0.75
CA ARG A 510 -22.94 16.70 1.02
C ARG A 510 -23.85 17.54 1.92
N GLY A 511 -25.16 17.41 1.73
CA GLY A 511 -26.18 18.21 2.42
C GLY A 511 -26.69 19.41 1.62
N TYR A 512 -26.01 19.76 0.52
CA TYR A 512 -26.38 20.81 -0.42
C TYR A 512 -26.83 20.22 -1.76
N ARG A 513 -27.48 21.04 -2.59
CA ARG A 513 -27.82 20.66 -3.97
C ARG A 513 -26.54 20.56 -4.81
N GLU A 514 -26.62 19.77 -5.88
CA GLU A 514 -25.51 19.63 -6.82
C GLU A 514 -25.19 20.99 -7.47
N ASP A 515 -23.91 21.36 -7.50
CA ASP A 515 -23.40 22.62 -8.07
C ASP A 515 -24.04 23.91 -7.48
N GLU A 516 -24.52 23.86 -6.22
CA GLU A 516 -25.18 24.99 -5.55
C GLU A 516 -24.26 26.20 -5.37
N PHE A 517 -22.97 25.97 -5.12
CA PHE A 517 -22.00 27.02 -4.86
C PHE A 517 -21.05 27.22 -6.03
N ILE A 518 -20.59 28.47 -6.20
CA ILE A 518 -19.59 28.85 -7.20
C ILE A 518 -18.48 29.65 -6.54
N GLY A 519 -17.24 29.47 -7.00
CA GLY A 519 -16.11 30.23 -6.47
C GLY A 519 -14.86 30.17 -7.33
N GLU A 520 -14.07 31.24 -7.26
CA GLU A 520 -12.72 31.26 -7.83
C GLU A 520 -11.71 30.52 -6.96
N GLN A 521 -11.94 30.50 -5.64
CA GLN A 521 -11.12 29.85 -4.64
C GLN A 521 -12.05 29.08 -3.71
N VAL A 522 -11.94 27.76 -3.70
CA VAL A 522 -12.81 26.87 -2.93
C VAL A 522 -11.96 25.85 -2.21
N ALA A 523 -12.34 25.52 -0.97
CA ALA A 523 -11.73 24.45 -0.21
C ALA A 523 -12.77 23.80 0.71
N TRP A 524 -12.68 22.47 0.88
CA TRP A 524 -13.54 21.71 1.79
C TRP A 524 -12.81 20.48 2.34
N VAL A 525 -13.37 19.90 3.39
CA VAL A 525 -12.83 18.77 4.19
C VAL A 525 -13.85 17.65 4.24
#